data_AF-A0A931VA46-F1
#
_entry.id   AF-A0A931VA46-F1
#
_cell.length_a   1.000
_cell.length_b   1.000
_cell.length_c   1.000
_cell.angle_alpha   90.00
_cell.angle_beta   90.00
_cell.angle_gamma   90.00
#
_symmetry.space_group_name_H-M   'P 1'
#
loop_
_entity.id
_entity.type
_entity.pdbx_description
1 polymer ?
#
loop_
_entity_poly.entity_id
_entity_poly.type
_entity_poly.pdbx_seq_one_letter_code
_entity_poly.pdbx_strand_id
1 'polypeptide(L)'
;CTIDGNWASYGGGGALNVRGTVQDCVITGNSTLLAEHPELVVTYGSCGGGVLAWQGVVQGCKIEENWTADFGGGVYAVQGTIQNCVINRNGAAFDGGGVEIWSSSLRNCLITGNSANDFGGGLYSSNSIVQNCTISGNEANEGGGLYSSGGNTIQNCIAYYNQNEDAHGILSGISPLHQCGHEPVVDDEWH
;
A
#
# COMPACT_ATOMS: atom_id res chain seq x y z
N CYS A 1 -4.97 20.07 -4.43
CA CYS A 1 -4.80 20.57 -3.04
C CYS A 1 -3.52 19.98 -2.43
N THR A 2 -3.07 20.40 -1.24
CA THR A 2 -1.96 19.76 -0.53
C THR A 2 -2.34 19.52 0.93
N ILE A 3 -2.10 18.30 1.41
CA ILE A 3 -2.31 17.86 2.79
C ILE A 3 -0.96 17.32 3.29
N ASP A 4 -0.31 18.08 4.15
CA ASP A 4 1.09 17.85 4.53
C ASP A 4 1.30 17.84 6.04
N GLY A 5 2.10 16.92 6.54
CA GLY A 5 2.63 16.91 7.92
C GLY A 5 1.58 16.69 9.02
N ASN A 6 0.43 16.10 8.69
CA ASN A 6 -0.65 15.90 9.66
C ASN A 6 -0.47 14.59 10.42
N TRP A 7 -1.00 14.57 11.64
CA TRP A 7 -0.95 13.40 12.50
C TRP A 7 -2.33 13.08 13.07
N ALA A 8 -2.66 11.78 13.10
CA ALA A 8 -3.86 11.29 13.75
C ALA A 8 -3.55 10.08 14.63
N SER A 9 -4.20 10.00 15.79
CA SER A 9 -4.16 8.80 16.64
C SER A 9 -5.06 7.68 16.10
N TYR A 10 -5.99 8.00 15.20
CA TYR A 10 -7.02 7.09 14.69
C TYR A 10 -7.24 7.28 13.20
N GLY A 11 -6.39 6.66 12.39
CA GLY A 11 -6.52 6.53 10.95
C GLY A 11 -6.57 7.84 10.13
N GLY A 12 -6.32 7.74 8.81
CA GLY A 12 -6.46 8.86 7.88
C GLY A 12 -5.58 10.05 8.24
N GLY A 13 -4.31 9.82 8.55
CA GLY A 13 -3.39 10.83 9.09
C GLY A 13 -3.38 12.13 8.29
N GLY A 14 -3.54 12.05 6.97
CA GLY A 14 -3.84 13.19 6.10
C GLY A 14 -5.34 13.42 5.90
N ALA A 15 -6.05 12.40 5.42
CA ALA A 15 -7.47 12.50 5.08
C ALA A 15 -8.31 11.28 5.53
N LEU A 16 -9.41 11.56 6.21
CA LEU A 16 -10.49 10.61 6.45
C LEU A 16 -11.60 10.79 5.41
N ASN A 17 -11.74 9.84 4.50
CA ASN A 17 -12.72 9.86 3.41
C ASN A 17 -13.79 8.79 3.58
N VAL A 18 -14.94 9.17 4.14
CA VAL A 18 -16.10 8.28 4.30
C VAL A 18 -17.17 8.66 3.26
N ARG A 19 -17.32 7.83 2.23
CA ARG A 19 -18.26 8.03 1.11
C ARG A 19 -18.06 9.31 0.29
N GLY A 20 -16.92 9.97 0.45
CA GLY A 20 -16.56 11.18 -0.28
C GLY A 20 -15.59 10.91 -1.42
N THR A 21 -15.02 12.00 -1.94
CA THR A 21 -13.98 11.96 -2.97
C THR A 21 -12.80 12.82 -2.53
N VAL A 22 -11.61 12.20 -2.47
CA VAL A 22 -10.33 12.91 -2.37
C VAL A 22 -9.73 12.92 -3.77
N GLN A 23 -9.53 14.11 -4.34
CA GLN A 23 -9.08 14.22 -5.72
C GLN A 23 -8.08 15.33 -5.96
N ASP A 24 -7.17 15.10 -6.92
CA ASP A 24 -6.22 16.10 -7.42
C ASP A 24 -5.41 16.75 -6.29
N CYS A 25 -4.98 15.91 -5.33
CA CYS A 25 -4.26 16.34 -4.14
C CYS A 25 -2.90 15.67 -4.00
N VAL A 26 -1.96 16.42 -3.42
CA VAL A 26 -0.71 15.88 -2.88
C VAL A 26 -0.93 15.63 -1.39
N ILE A 27 -0.71 14.39 -0.95
CA ILE A 27 -0.92 13.95 0.43
C ILE A 27 0.42 13.40 0.90
N THR A 28 1.11 14.15 1.75
CA THR A 28 2.50 13.86 2.07
C THR A 28 2.90 14.10 3.53
N GLY A 29 3.90 13.37 4.03
CA GLY A 29 4.40 13.56 5.39
C GLY A 29 3.37 13.29 6.49
N ASN A 30 2.24 12.66 6.18
CA ASN A 30 1.19 12.42 7.17
C ASN A 30 1.41 11.09 7.88
N SER A 31 0.97 10.99 9.12
CA SER A 31 1.23 9.80 9.93
C SER A 31 0.10 9.41 10.85
N THR A 32 -0.04 8.10 11.06
CA THR A 32 -0.88 7.51 12.11
C THR A 32 -0.04 6.65 13.02
N LEU A 33 0.06 7.05 14.29
CA LEU A 33 0.81 6.33 15.32
C LEU A 33 -0.18 5.87 16.39
N LEU A 34 -0.06 4.61 16.85
CA LEU A 34 -0.65 4.18 18.10
C LEU A 34 -0.04 5.05 19.22
N ALA A 35 -0.80 6.03 19.69
CA ALA A 35 -0.49 6.69 20.95
C ALA A 35 -0.52 5.63 22.05
N GLU A 36 0.48 5.63 22.93
CA GLU A 36 0.69 4.72 24.06
C GLU A 36 -0.47 4.74 25.09
N HIS A 37 -1.68 4.33 24.72
CA HIS A 37 -2.84 4.28 25.60
C HIS A 37 -3.31 2.83 25.81
N PRO A 38 -2.74 2.11 26.81
CA PRO A 38 -3.11 0.72 27.14
C PRO A 38 -4.53 0.54 27.70
N GLU A 39 -5.32 1.62 27.83
CA GLU A 39 -6.70 1.56 28.34
C GLU A 39 -7.78 1.73 27.26
N LEU A 40 -7.41 1.97 26.00
CA LEU A 40 -8.36 2.13 24.90
C LEU A 40 -8.30 0.93 23.96
N VAL A 41 -9.07 -0.11 24.30
CA VAL A 41 -9.45 -1.14 23.33
C VAL A 41 -10.45 -0.51 22.35
N VAL A 42 -9.96 0.02 21.22
CA VAL A 42 -10.83 0.39 20.10
C VAL A 42 -10.51 -0.46 18.87
N THR A 43 -11.58 -0.88 18.23
CA THR A 43 -11.66 -1.92 17.20
C THR A 43 -11.16 -1.47 15.81
N TYR A 44 -10.45 -0.35 15.71
CA TYR A 44 -9.87 0.14 14.46
C TYR A 44 -8.43 0.57 14.74
N GLY A 45 -7.49 -0.15 14.12
CA GLY A 45 -6.07 0.16 14.16
C GLY A 45 -5.74 1.52 13.53
N SER A 46 -4.51 1.99 13.74
CA SER A 46 -3.92 3.11 13.02
C SER A 46 -3.78 2.73 11.53
N CYS A 47 -4.78 3.06 10.70
CA CYS A 47 -4.78 2.72 9.28
C CYS A 47 -4.81 3.96 8.37
N GLY A 48 -4.14 3.92 7.22
CA GLY A 48 -4.23 5.01 6.24
C GLY A 48 -3.42 6.23 6.67
N GLY A 49 -2.10 6.10 6.77
CA GLY A 49 -1.20 7.20 7.17
C GLY A 49 -1.42 8.45 6.33
N GLY A 50 -1.59 8.28 5.02
CA GLY A 50 -2.06 9.31 4.11
C GLY A 50 -3.59 9.42 4.10
N VAL A 51 -4.27 8.37 3.65
CA VAL A 51 -5.74 8.37 3.45
C VAL A 51 -6.38 7.11 4.00
N LEU A 52 -7.44 7.28 4.78
CA LEU A 52 -8.40 6.22 5.08
C LEU A 52 -9.65 6.43 4.24
N ALA A 53 -9.97 5.48 3.36
CA ALA A 53 -11.10 5.55 2.44
C ALA A 53 -12.12 4.43 2.70
N TRP A 54 -13.27 4.77 3.29
CA TRP A 54 -14.37 3.83 3.45
C TRP A 54 -15.52 4.18 2.52
N GLN A 55 -15.79 3.29 1.55
CA GLN A 55 -16.77 3.53 0.49
C GLN A 55 -16.49 4.82 -0.30
N GLY A 56 -15.25 5.33 -0.23
CA GLY A 56 -14.81 6.58 -0.82
C GLY A 56 -14.01 6.39 -2.10
N VAL A 57 -13.86 7.48 -2.84
CA VAL A 57 -13.02 7.56 -4.04
C VAL A 57 -11.76 8.36 -3.74
N VAL A 58 -10.59 7.83 -4.14
CA VAL A 58 -9.31 8.54 -4.15
C VAL A 58 -8.83 8.58 -5.60
N GLN A 59 -8.70 9.77 -6.20
CA GLN A 59 -8.38 9.86 -7.62
C GLN A 59 -7.44 11.00 -8.01
N GLY A 60 -6.54 10.77 -8.96
CA GLY A 60 -5.66 11.83 -9.44
C GLY A 60 -4.71 12.36 -8.35
N CYS A 61 -4.47 11.59 -7.29
CA CYS A 61 -3.68 12.02 -6.15
C CYS A 61 -2.23 11.55 -6.26
N LYS A 62 -1.32 12.35 -5.71
CA LYS A 62 0.03 11.92 -5.36
C LYS A 62 0.08 11.71 -3.85
N ILE A 63 0.37 10.49 -3.42
CA ILE A 63 0.33 10.08 -2.02
C ILE A 63 1.72 9.59 -1.67
N GLU A 64 2.49 10.39 -0.93
CA GLU A 64 3.90 10.10 -0.72
C GLU A 64 4.44 10.40 0.66
N GLU A 65 5.40 9.61 1.13
CA GLU A 65 6.07 9.89 2.41
C GLU A 65 5.10 9.91 3.60
N ASN A 66 4.03 9.11 3.52
CA ASN A 66 3.12 8.90 4.64
C ASN A 66 3.45 7.59 5.36
N TRP A 67 3.15 7.53 6.65
CA TRP A 67 3.51 6.40 7.49
C TRP A 67 2.38 5.97 8.41
N THR A 68 2.27 4.66 8.68
CA THR A 68 1.30 4.15 9.65
C THR A 68 1.87 3.05 10.53
N ALA A 69 1.39 3.00 11.78
CA ALA A 69 1.72 1.95 12.71
C ALA A 69 1.05 0.60 12.41
N ASP A 70 -0.12 0.59 11.74
CA ASP A 70 -0.79 -0.67 11.41
C ASP A 70 -0.80 -0.93 9.90
N PHE A 71 -1.80 -0.40 9.18
CA PHE A 71 -2.16 -0.87 7.85
C PHE A 71 -2.32 0.26 6.82
N GLY A 72 -1.81 0.09 5.60
CA GLY A 72 -2.05 1.04 4.51
C GLY A 72 -1.32 2.37 4.72
N GLY A 73 0.02 2.40 4.61
CA GLY A 73 0.83 3.58 4.90
C GLY A 73 0.44 4.81 4.08
N GLY A 74 0.27 4.62 2.77
CA GLY A 74 -0.29 5.65 1.88
C GLY A 74 -1.81 5.68 1.94
N VAL A 75 -2.45 4.54 1.64
CA VAL A 75 -3.91 4.42 1.61
C VAL A 75 -4.38 3.13 2.25
N TYR A 76 -5.37 3.22 3.14
CA TYR A 76 -6.18 2.09 3.58
C TYR A 76 -7.61 2.24 3.05
N ALA A 77 -8.11 1.25 2.30
CA ALA A 77 -9.43 1.34 1.70
C ALA A 77 -10.32 0.11 1.89
N VAL A 78 -11.59 0.36 2.22
CA VAL A 78 -12.62 -0.65 2.37
C VAL A 78 -13.82 -0.28 1.50
N GLN A 79 -14.21 -1.18 0.59
CA GLN A 79 -15.26 -0.94 -0.39
C GLN A 79 -15.06 0.36 -1.20
N GLY A 80 -13.80 0.78 -1.37
CA GLY A 80 -13.42 2.04 -2.00
C GLY A 80 -12.97 1.87 -3.45
N THR A 81 -12.72 3.01 -4.10
CA THR A 81 -12.06 3.05 -5.41
C THR A 81 -10.85 3.97 -5.36
N ILE A 82 -9.70 3.47 -5.76
CA ILE A 82 -8.47 4.23 -5.91
C ILE A 82 -8.08 4.19 -7.39
N GLN A 83 -7.92 5.35 -8.02
CA GLN A 83 -7.66 5.39 -9.45
C GLN A 83 -6.79 6.56 -9.90
N ASN A 84 -5.94 6.32 -10.91
CA ASN A 84 -5.11 7.35 -11.51
C ASN A 84 -4.22 8.06 -10.47
N CYS A 85 -3.70 7.30 -9.50
CA CYS A 85 -2.88 7.84 -8.42
C CYS A 85 -1.41 7.43 -8.57
N VAL A 86 -0.51 8.25 -8.03
CA VAL A 86 0.88 7.90 -7.78
C VAL A 86 1.05 7.73 -6.28
N ILE A 87 1.50 6.56 -5.85
CA ILE A 87 1.59 6.16 -4.44
C ILE A 87 3.04 5.73 -4.19
N ASN A 88 3.83 6.60 -3.57
CA ASN A 88 5.27 6.41 -3.49
C ASN A 88 5.91 6.72 -2.14
N ARG A 89 6.92 5.94 -1.73
CA ARG A 89 7.66 6.18 -0.48
C ARG A 89 6.78 6.24 0.77
N ASN A 90 5.71 5.45 0.82
CA ASN A 90 4.90 5.31 2.04
C ASN A 90 5.32 4.05 2.81
N GLY A 91 5.08 4.07 4.13
CA GLY A 91 5.49 3.00 5.03
C GLY A 91 4.37 2.50 5.96
N ALA A 92 4.35 1.20 6.23
CA ALA A 92 3.49 0.60 7.26
C ALA A 92 4.30 -0.33 8.16
N ALA A 93 3.99 -0.38 9.46
CA ALA A 93 4.68 -1.29 10.36
C ALA A 93 4.17 -2.74 10.28
N PHE A 94 3.02 -2.99 9.66
CA PHE A 94 2.54 -4.35 9.35
C PHE A 94 2.35 -4.49 7.84
N ASP A 95 1.18 -4.15 7.31
CA ASP A 95 0.81 -4.50 5.93
C ASP A 95 0.51 -3.28 5.05
N GLY A 96 0.69 -3.47 3.74
CA GLY A 96 0.24 -2.49 2.75
C GLY A 96 0.97 -1.16 2.85
N GLY A 97 2.31 -1.18 2.79
CA GLY A 97 3.16 0.00 2.95
C GLY A 97 2.70 1.17 2.07
N GLY A 98 2.45 0.88 0.79
CA GLY A 98 1.80 1.80 -0.12
C GLY A 98 0.29 1.83 0.08
N VAL A 99 -0.34 0.68 -0.13
CA VAL A 99 -1.79 0.55 -0.14
C VAL A 99 -2.24 -0.75 0.50
N GLU A 100 -3.32 -0.68 1.26
CA GLU A 100 -4.10 -1.85 1.65
C GLU A 100 -5.56 -1.71 1.22
N ILE A 101 -6.11 -2.73 0.56
CA ILE A 101 -7.48 -2.72 0.05
C ILE A 101 -8.31 -3.96 0.39
N TRP A 102 -9.57 -3.73 0.75
CA TRP A 102 -10.57 -4.76 1.06
C TRP A 102 -11.85 -4.55 0.27
N SER A 103 -12.27 -5.56 -0.51
CA SER A 103 -13.47 -5.48 -1.37
C SER A 103 -13.54 -4.20 -2.23
N SER A 104 -12.40 -3.75 -2.72
CA SER A 104 -12.22 -2.45 -3.36
C SER A 104 -11.68 -2.59 -4.78
N SER A 105 -11.53 -1.47 -5.48
CA SER A 105 -10.92 -1.42 -6.81
C SER A 105 -9.73 -0.46 -6.85
N LEU A 106 -8.61 -0.94 -7.37
CA LEU A 106 -7.39 -0.17 -7.59
C LEU A 106 -7.04 -0.21 -9.08
N ARG A 107 -6.94 0.95 -9.72
CA ARG A 107 -6.79 0.99 -11.18
C ARG A 107 -5.96 2.15 -11.71
N ASN A 108 -5.15 1.88 -12.73
CA ASN A 108 -4.31 2.89 -13.39
C ASN A 108 -3.38 3.62 -12.39
N CYS A 109 -2.82 2.89 -11.42
CA CYS A 109 -1.97 3.47 -10.40
C CYS A 109 -0.51 3.07 -10.57
N LEU A 110 0.39 3.97 -10.18
CA LEU A 110 1.80 3.67 -9.97
C LEU A 110 2.05 3.52 -8.47
N ILE A 111 2.56 2.37 -8.04
CA ILE A 111 2.84 2.03 -6.65
C ILE A 111 4.32 1.72 -6.53
N THR A 112 5.10 2.61 -5.92
CA THR A 112 6.57 2.48 -5.98
C THR A 112 7.34 2.97 -4.75
N GLY A 113 8.42 2.26 -4.39
CA GLY A 113 9.27 2.71 -3.29
C GLY A 113 8.60 2.62 -1.93
N ASN A 114 7.52 1.86 -1.78
CA ASN A 114 6.80 1.72 -0.52
C ASN A 114 7.30 0.50 0.27
N SER A 115 7.21 0.55 1.58
CA SER A 115 7.72 -0.49 2.47
C SER A 115 6.71 -0.93 3.53
N ALA A 116 6.60 -2.22 3.78
CA ALA A 116 5.85 -2.80 4.90
C ALA A 116 6.76 -3.77 5.65
N ASN A 117 6.54 -4.04 6.93
CA ASN A 117 7.34 -5.07 7.60
C ASN A 117 6.83 -6.47 7.22
N ASP A 118 5.52 -6.70 7.21
CA ASP A 118 4.96 -8.05 7.07
C ASP A 118 4.60 -8.35 5.61
N PHE A 119 3.45 -7.86 5.13
CA PHE A 119 2.93 -8.22 3.82
C PHE A 119 2.69 -7.02 2.90
N GLY A 120 3.04 -7.17 1.62
CA GLY A 120 2.56 -6.26 0.58
C GLY A 120 3.16 -4.86 0.67
N GLY A 121 4.49 -4.76 0.56
CA GLY A 121 5.22 -3.47 0.62
C GLY A 121 4.60 -2.39 -0.26
N GLY A 122 4.27 -2.74 -1.49
CA GLY A 122 3.50 -1.90 -2.40
C GLY A 122 2.00 -1.98 -2.14
N LEU A 123 1.45 -3.19 -2.24
CA LEU A 123 0.01 -3.43 -2.16
C LEU A 123 -0.32 -4.70 -1.37
N TYR A 124 -1.14 -4.57 -0.34
CA TYR A 124 -1.93 -5.68 0.20
C TYR A 124 -3.35 -5.63 -0.36
N SER A 125 -3.84 -6.74 -0.89
CA SER A 125 -5.17 -6.82 -1.51
C SER A 125 -5.97 -8.02 -1.03
N SER A 126 -7.21 -7.76 -0.59
CA SER A 126 -8.17 -8.80 -0.24
C SER A 126 -9.52 -8.66 -0.94
N ASN A 127 -9.97 -9.73 -1.60
CA ASN A 127 -11.24 -9.81 -2.35
C ASN A 127 -11.49 -8.59 -3.26
N SER A 128 -10.44 -8.09 -3.92
CA SER A 128 -10.43 -6.81 -4.62
C SER A 128 -10.03 -6.96 -6.09
N ILE A 129 -10.22 -5.88 -6.85
CA ILE A 129 -9.87 -5.81 -8.27
C ILE A 129 -8.67 -4.86 -8.44
N VAL A 130 -7.58 -5.35 -9.02
CA VAL A 130 -6.37 -4.58 -9.34
C VAL A 130 -6.13 -4.60 -10.84
N GLN A 131 -6.18 -3.44 -11.50
CA GLN A 131 -6.15 -3.37 -12.95
C GLN A 131 -5.24 -2.25 -13.48
N ASN A 132 -4.45 -2.55 -14.51
CA ASN A 132 -3.62 -1.54 -15.19
C ASN A 132 -2.64 -0.81 -14.26
N CYS A 133 -2.09 -1.49 -13.26
CA CYS A 133 -1.19 -0.90 -12.28
C CYS A 133 0.27 -1.26 -12.57
N THR A 134 1.18 -0.37 -12.21
CA THR A 134 2.63 -0.66 -12.16
C THR A 134 3.08 -0.65 -10.71
N ILE A 135 3.71 -1.74 -10.28
CA ILE A 135 4.09 -2.00 -8.89
C ILE A 135 5.59 -2.29 -8.85
N SER A 136 6.40 -1.35 -8.36
CA SER A 136 7.85 -1.46 -8.49
C SER A 136 8.70 -0.87 -7.39
N GLY A 137 9.83 -1.50 -7.08
CA GLY A 137 10.75 -0.96 -6.07
C GLY A 137 10.14 -0.95 -4.67
N ASN A 138 9.18 -1.83 -4.38
CA ASN A 138 8.56 -1.92 -3.06
C ASN A 138 9.13 -3.09 -2.26
N GLU A 139 9.03 -3.05 -0.93
CA GLU A 139 9.75 -3.95 -0.02
C GLU A 139 8.84 -4.43 1.14
N ALA A 140 8.88 -5.72 1.45
CA ALA A 140 8.27 -6.30 2.65
C ALA A 140 8.85 -7.68 2.96
N ASN A 141 8.59 -8.27 4.13
CA ASN A 141 9.01 -9.66 4.38
C ASN A 141 8.42 -10.63 3.34
N GLU A 142 7.14 -10.46 3.03
CA GLU A 142 6.44 -11.25 2.02
C GLU A 142 5.66 -10.40 1.02
N GLY A 143 5.83 -10.69 -0.27
CA GLY A 143 5.11 -10.02 -1.33
C GLY A 143 5.45 -8.54 -1.43
N GLY A 144 6.75 -8.18 -1.46
CA GLY A 144 7.21 -6.80 -1.46
C GLY A 144 6.51 -5.91 -2.48
N GLY A 145 6.18 -6.44 -3.67
CA GLY A 145 5.35 -5.73 -4.64
C GLY A 145 3.88 -5.78 -4.25
N LEU A 146 3.33 -6.99 -4.23
CA LEU A 146 1.93 -7.21 -3.93
C LEU A 146 1.74 -8.54 -3.20
N TYR A 147 0.95 -8.48 -2.13
CA TYR A 147 0.43 -9.63 -1.40
C TYR A 147 -1.08 -9.77 -1.65
N SER A 148 -1.53 -10.99 -1.94
CA SER A 148 -2.91 -11.26 -2.35
C SER A 148 -3.57 -12.29 -1.44
N SER A 149 -4.64 -11.89 -0.75
CA SER A 149 -5.45 -12.79 0.08
C SER A 149 -6.90 -12.91 -0.41
N GLY A 150 -7.47 -14.11 -0.41
CA GLY A 150 -8.84 -14.34 -0.87
C GLY A 150 -9.01 -14.19 -2.40
N GLY A 151 -10.23 -13.83 -2.83
CA GLY A 151 -10.64 -13.85 -4.24
C GLY A 151 -10.30 -12.56 -4.99
N ASN A 152 -9.01 -12.27 -5.20
CA ASN A 152 -8.60 -11.09 -5.97
C ASN A 152 -8.67 -11.33 -7.49
N THR A 153 -8.96 -10.28 -8.24
CA THR A 153 -8.81 -10.25 -9.71
C THR A 153 -7.72 -9.26 -10.08
N ILE A 154 -6.60 -9.75 -10.60
CA ILE A 154 -5.44 -8.92 -10.97
C ILE A 154 -5.19 -9.06 -12.47
N GLN A 155 -5.24 -7.95 -13.19
CA GLN A 155 -5.17 -7.95 -14.66
C GLN A 155 -4.37 -6.76 -15.17
N ASN A 156 -3.63 -6.96 -16.27
CA ASN A 156 -2.88 -5.91 -16.97
C ASN A 156 -1.92 -5.13 -16.06
N CYS A 157 -1.35 -5.79 -15.07
CA CYS A 157 -0.44 -5.17 -14.12
C CYS A 157 1.01 -5.58 -14.40
N ILE A 158 1.94 -4.70 -14.06
CA ILE A 158 3.39 -4.92 -14.17
C ILE A 158 3.96 -4.91 -12.75
N ALA A 159 4.75 -5.92 -12.40
CA ALA A 159 5.46 -5.99 -11.13
C ALA A 159 6.95 -6.25 -11.35
N TYR A 160 7.83 -5.33 -10.92
CA TYR A 160 9.27 -5.43 -11.18
C TYR A 160 10.11 -4.74 -10.10
N TYR A 161 11.33 -5.22 -9.84
CA TYR A 161 12.25 -4.70 -8.79
C TYR A 161 11.64 -4.59 -7.39
N ASN A 162 10.64 -5.40 -7.03
CA ASN A 162 10.19 -5.47 -5.63
C ASN A 162 11.03 -6.49 -4.86
N GLN A 163 11.22 -6.27 -3.57
CA GLN A 163 12.15 -7.04 -2.73
C GLN A 163 11.40 -7.71 -1.59
N ASN A 164 11.82 -8.92 -1.27
CA ASN A 164 11.40 -9.60 -0.06
C ASN A 164 12.62 -9.84 0.84
N GLU A 165 12.48 -9.65 2.16
CA GLU A 165 13.57 -10.00 3.09
C GLU A 165 13.83 -11.53 3.11
N ASP A 166 12.78 -12.36 3.01
CA ASP A 166 12.88 -13.83 3.15
C ASP A 166 12.84 -14.62 1.82
N ALA A 167 13.27 -14.04 0.70
CA ALA A 167 13.41 -14.72 -0.61
C ALA A 167 12.13 -15.36 -1.23
N HIS A 168 10.95 -15.22 -0.60
CA HIS A 168 9.68 -15.76 -1.11
C HIS A 168 9.01 -14.87 -2.18
N GLY A 169 9.75 -14.50 -3.22
CA GLY A 169 9.24 -13.95 -4.49
C GLY A 169 8.55 -12.57 -4.45
N ILE A 170 8.72 -11.79 -5.52
CA ILE A 170 8.13 -10.44 -5.74
C ILE A 170 6.61 -10.37 -5.44
N LEU A 171 5.91 -11.51 -5.49
CA LEU A 171 4.47 -11.70 -5.34
C LEU A 171 4.17 -13.06 -4.69
N SER A 172 3.33 -13.11 -3.66
CA SER A 172 2.76 -14.35 -3.13
C SER A 172 1.28 -14.49 -3.56
N GLY A 173 0.91 -15.67 -4.07
CA GLY A 173 -0.49 -16.07 -4.26
C GLY A 173 -1.21 -15.74 -5.58
N ILE A 174 -0.52 -15.39 -6.69
CA ILE A 174 -1.20 -15.00 -7.95
C ILE A 174 -0.55 -15.47 -9.26
N SER A 175 -1.39 -15.62 -10.29
CA SER A 175 -1.08 -15.82 -11.72
C SER A 175 -2.02 -14.94 -12.55
N PRO A 176 -1.67 -14.32 -13.71
CA PRO A 176 -0.39 -14.11 -14.37
C PRO A 176 0.00 -12.60 -14.41
N LEU A 177 1.08 -12.21 -13.73
CA LEU A 177 1.68 -10.89 -13.89
C LEU A 177 2.88 -10.98 -14.85
N HIS A 178 3.08 -9.97 -15.71
CA HIS A 178 4.35 -9.84 -16.42
C HIS A 178 5.41 -9.40 -15.41
N GLN A 179 6.31 -10.32 -15.06
CA GLN A 179 7.37 -10.14 -14.09
C GLN A 179 8.72 -10.12 -14.80
N CYS A 180 9.56 -9.14 -14.44
CA CYS A 180 11.01 -9.22 -14.64
C CYS A 180 11.64 -9.09 -13.25
N GLY A 181 12.16 -10.21 -12.71
CA GLY A 181 12.88 -10.24 -11.45
C GLY A 181 14.36 -9.95 -11.64
N HIS A 182 14.99 -9.41 -10.60
CA HIS A 182 16.44 -9.43 -10.44
C HIS A 182 16.79 -10.83 -9.92
N GLU A 183 17.52 -11.63 -10.70
CA GLU A 183 18.16 -12.83 -10.13
C GLU A 183 19.22 -12.36 -9.13
N PRO A 184 19.34 -12.99 -7.95
CA PRO A 184 20.46 -12.71 -7.07
C PRO A 184 21.74 -12.98 -7.85
N VAL A 185 22.61 -11.97 -7.94
CA VAL A 185 23.99 -12.19 -8.37
C VAL A 185 24.60 -13.10 -7.31
N VAL A 186 24.64 -14.40 -7.57
CA VAL A 186 25.58 -15.29 -6.89
C VAL A 186 26.96 -14.78 -7.29
N ASP A 187 27.63 -14.11 -6.37
CA ASP A 187 29.06 -13.92 -6.45
C ASP A 187 29.67 -15.33 -6.48
N ASP A 188 30.02 -15.80 -7.68
CA ASP A 188 30.90 -16.94 -7.88
C ASP A 188 32.26 -16.57 -7.26
N GLU A 189 32.41 -16.81 -5.95
CA GLU A 189 33.73 -16.88 -5.31
C GLU A 189 34.48 -18.08 -5.91
N TRP A 190 35.36 -17.77 -6.86
CA TRP A 190 36.37 -18.68 -7.37
C TRP A 190 37.35 -19.08 -6.26
N HIS A 191 37.21 -20.28 -5.71
CA HIS A 191 38.27 -20.98 -4.97
C HIS A 191 38.28 -22.48 -5.29
#